data_AF-A0A9D0Q4G2-F1
#
_entry.id   AF-A0A9D0Q4G2-F1
#
_cell.length_a   1.000
_cell.length_b   1.000
_cell.length_c   1.000
_cell.angle_alpha   90.00
_cell.angle_beta   90.00
_cell.angle_gamma   90.00
#
_symmetry.space_group_name_H-M   'P 1'
#
loop_
_entity.id
_entity.type
_entity.pdbx_description
1 polymer ?
#
loop_
_entity_poly.entity_id
_entity_poly.type
_entity_poly.pdbx_seq_one_letter_code
_entity_poly.pdbx_strand_id
1 'polypeptide(L)'
;MRLTSIKKITGTIELVTGLHIGGSDTQMSIGGTDNPVIKNPISQQPYIPGSSIKGKMRSLLEWDLGVVGLGVCEGKPLSFEHLAEITNADEQQQAETLLKLFGGAPKPTTEQSLIIKIGPTRLSFWDCELDQQWVEARGSNLLTEVKTENTIDRIKGGA
;
A
#
# COMPACT_ATOMS: atom_id res chain seq x y z
N MET A 1 -3.43 -26.42 5.34
CA MET A 1 -2.68 -25.49 6.21
C MET A 1 -3.46 -25.30 7.51
N ARG A 2 -2.83 -25.33 8.68
CA ARG A 2 -3.51 -25.18 9.99
C ARG A 2 -3.01 -23.89 10.64
N LEU A 3 -3.92 -23.01 11.05
CA LEU A 3 -3.56 -21.82 11.84
C LEU A 3 -3.05 -22.29 13.21
N THR A 4 -1.81 -21.92 13.54
CA THR A 4 -1.18 -22.30 14.81
C THR A 4 -1.17 -21.14 15.81
N SER A 5 -0.92 -19.91 15.35
CA SER A 5 -0.93 -18.71 16.18
C SER A 5 -1.15 -17.45 15.35
N ILE A 6 -1.61 -16.39 16.00
CA ILE A 6 -1.66 -15.03 15.45
C ILE A 6 -0.70 -14.17 16.27
N LYS A 7 0.20 -13.46 15.59
CA LYS A 7 1.09 -12.48 16.20
C LYS A 7 0.61 -11.08 15.80
N LYS A 8 0.29 -10.25 16.79
CA LYS A 8 -0.11 -8.86 16.58
C LYS A 8 1.09 -7.95 16.79
N ILE A 9 1.37 -7.10 15.81
CA ILE A 9 2.37 -6.03 15.90
C ILE A 9 1.60 -4.72 15.97
N THR A 10 1.93 -3.89 16.95
CA THR A 10 1.29 -2.59 17.20
C THR A 10 2.36 -1.53 17.39
N GLY A 11 2.06 -0.31 16.98
CA GLY A 11 2.92 0.85 17.15
C GLY A 11 2.24 2.11 16.64
N THR A 12 2.94 3.23 16.75
CA THR A 12 2.49 4.54 16.28
C THR A 12 3.36 4.97 15.11
N ILE A 13 2.72 5.49 14.06
CA ILE A 13 3.43 6.08 12.91
C ILE A 13 3.51 7.59 13.15
N GLU A 14 4.73 8.10 13.29
CA GLU A 14 4.99 9.54 13.38
C GLU A 14 5.24 10.12 11.99
N LEU A 15 4.52 11.18 11.65
CA LEU A 15 4.74 11.92 10.41
C LEU A 15 5.80 13.00 10.63
N VAL A 16 7.01 12.74 10.16
CA VAL A 16 8.12 13.72 10.17
C VAL A 16 7.90 14.84 9.15
N THR A 17 7.15 14.55 8.08
CA THR A 17 6.73 15.50 7.05
C THR A 17 5.24 15.35 6.75
N GLY A 18 4.65 16.32 6.05
CA GLY A 18 3.27 16.20 5.57
C GLY A 18 3.07 14.93 4.72
N LEU A 19 1.98 14.20 4.99
CA LEU A 19 1.59 12.99 4.27
C LEU A 19 0.31 13.27 3.48
N HIS A 20 0.37 13.02 2.18
CA HIS A 20 -0.81 13.04 1.31
C HIS A 20 -1.13 11.61 0.86
N ILE A 21 -2.37 11.18 1.13
CA ILE A 21 -2.96 9.97 0.57
C ILE A 21 -4.29 10.40 -0.02
N GLY A 22 -4.33 10.53 -1.35
CA GLY A 22 -5.53 10.87 -2.09
C GLY A 22 -6.55 9.72 -2.12
N GLY A 23 -7.82 10.08 -2.15
CA GLY A 23 -8.92 9.16 -2.45
C GLY A 23 -9.39 9.29 -3.91
N SER A 24 -10.32 8.42 -4.34
CA SER A 24 -11.02 8.62 -5.62
C SER A 24 -11.98 9.81 -5.54
N ASP A 25 -12.12 10.56 -6.63
CA ASP A 25 -12.97 11.77 -6.80
C ASP A 25 -14.48 11.57 -6.56
N THR A 26 -14.91 10.43 -6.02
CA THR A 26 -16.33 10.06 -5.89
C THR A 26 -17.11 10.88 -4.88
N GLN A 27 -16.46 11.77 -4.11
CA GLN A 27 -17.12 12.78 -3.28
C GLN A 27 -16.52 14.18 -3.53
N MET A 28 -16.57 14.66 -4.77
CA MET A 28 -16.46 16.10 -5.03
C MET A 28 -17.61 16.83 -4.32
N SER A 29 -17.33 17.31 -3.12
CA SER A 29 -18.17 18.32 -2.47
C SER A 29 -18.03 19.61 -3.26
N ILE A 30 -19.14 20.26 -3.60
CA ILE A 30 -19.13 21.55 -4.32
C ILE A 30 -18.26 22.54 -3.53
N GLY A 31 -17.17 23.02 -4.13
CA GLY A 31 -16.21 23.93 -3.48
C GLY A 31 -15.06 23.26 -2.69
N GLY A 32 -14.87 21.94 -2.82
CA GLY A 32 -13.73 21.22 -2.26
C GLY A 32 -12.41 21.50 -2.99
N THR A 33 -11.28 21.18 -2.35
CA THR A 33 -9.94 21.24 -2.95
C THR A 33 -9.73 20.09 -3.93
N ASP A 34 -8.93 20.33 -4.98
CA ASP A 34 -8.46 19.27 -5.87
C ASP A 34 -7.64 18.23 -5.09
N ASN A 35 -7.93 16.95 -5.30
CA ASN A 35 -7.24 15.80 -4.68
C ASN A 35 -7.18 15.84 -3.13
N PRO A 36 -8.34 15.76 -2.44
CA PRO A 36 -8.38 15.83 -0.99
C PRO A 36 -7.72 14.60 -0.34
N VAL A 37 -7.13 14.82 0.85
CA VAL A 37 -6.67 13.71 1.70
C VAL A 37 -7.87 12.84 2.09
N ILE A 38 -7.72 11.52 1.99
CA ILE A 38 -8.75 10.57 2.36
C ILE A 38 -9.12 10.71 3.85
N LYS A 39 -10.42 10.69 4.14
CA LYS A 39 -10.95 10.81 5.49
C LYS A 39 -11.82 9.61 5.83
N ASN A 40 -11.84 9.23 7.10
CA ASN A 40 -12.79 8.25 7.59
C ASN A 40 -14.20 8.88 7.53
N PRO A 41 -15.19 8.23 6.87
CA PRO A 41 -16.52 8.82 6.68
C PRO A 41 -17.29 9.02 7.99
N ILE A 42 -16.92 8.32 9.06
CA ILE A 42 -17.56 8.40 10.38
C ILE A 42 -16.94 9.55 11.19
N SER A 43 -15.62 9.54 11.38
CA SER A 43 -14.93 10.54 12.22
C SER A 43 -14.59 11.84 11.50
N GLN A 44 -14.62 11.85 10.16
CA GLN A 44 -14.17 12.94 9.30
C GLN A 44 -12.69 13.32 9.46
N GLN A 45 -11.91 12.48 10.14
CA GLN A 45 -10.47 12.65 10.33
C GLN A 45 -9.68 11.97 9.20
N PRO A 46 -8.51 12.51 8.80
CA PRO A 46 -7.62 11.81 7.89
C PRO A 46 -7.06 10.55 8.56
N TYR A 47 -6.75 9.53 7.76
CA TYR A 47 -6.20 8.27 8.24
C TYR A 47 -5.30 7.65 7.16
N ILE A 48 -4.49 6.65 7.54
CA ILE A 48 -3.72 5.85 6.59
C ILE A 48 -4.44 4.52 6.37
N PRO A 49 -4.95 4.23 5.17
CA PRO A 49 -5.58 2.94 4.88
C PRO A 49 -4.60 1.77 5.06
N GLY A 50 -5.08 0.66 5.62
CA GLY A 50 -4.30 -0.56 5.78
C GLY A 50 -3.85 -1.12 4.42
N SER A 51 -4.64 -0.92 3.37
CA SER A 51 -4.28 -1.24 1.98
C SER A 51 -3.09 -0.41 1.48
N SER A 52 -3.00 0.88 1.83
CA SER A 52 -1.88 1.75 1.48
C SER A 52 -0.59 1.30 2.16
N ILE A 53 -0.65 0.96 3.45
CA ILE A 53 0.50 0.40 4.20
C ILE A 53 0.94 -0.93 3.57
N LYS A 54 -0.01 -1.84 3.35
CA LYS A 54 0.22 -3.14 2.71
C LYS A 54 0.90 -2.98 1.35
N GLY A 55 0.35 -2.11 0.50
CA GLY A 55 0.84 -1.89 -0.86
C GLY A 55 2.25 -1.33 -0.88
N LYS A 56 2.54 -0.33 -0.03
CA LYS A 56 3.89 0.26 0.05
C LYS A 56 4.91 -0.73 0.58
N MET A 57 4.61 -1.46 1.65
CA MET A 57 5.50 -2.50 2.19
C MET A 57 5.76 -3.61 1.16
N ARG A 58 4.70 -4.07 0.48
CA ARG A 58 4.82 -5.08 -0.57
C ARG A 58 5.73 -4.60 -1.70
N SER A 59 5.48 -3.40 -2.23
CA SER A 59 6.27 -2.85 -3.33
C SER A 59 7.75 -2.69 -2.96
N LEU A 60 8.05 -2.19 -1.76
CA LEU A 60 9.43 -2.07 -1.29
C LEU A 60 10.10 -3.44 -1.15
N LEU A 61 9.38 -4.44 -0.65
CA LEU A 61 9.92 -5.79 -0.51
C LEU A 61 10.10 -6.50 -1.86
N GLU A 62 9.23 -6.23 -2.84
CA GLU A 62 9.41 -6.71 -4.22
C GLU A 62 10.72 -6.16 -4.84
N TRP A 63 11.09 -4.91 -4.53
CA TRP A 63 12.37 -4.32 -4.93
C TRP A 63 13.56 -4.92 -4.16
N ASP A 64 13.45 -5.02 -2.84
CA ASP A 64 14.51 -5.53 -1.96
C ASP A 64 14.88 -6.99 -2.30
N LEU A 65 13.88 -7.82 -2.59
CA LEU A 65 14.07 -9.20 -3.02
C LEU A 65 14.53 -9.35 -4.48
N GLY A 66 14.71 -8.24 -5.21
CA GLY A 66 15.17 -8.25 -6.60
C GLY A 66 14.14 -8.74 -7.63
N VAL A 67 12.92 -9.11 -7.21
CA VAL A 67 11.91 -9.72 -8.08
C VAL A 67 11.44 -8.78 -9.19
N VAL A 68 11.48 -7.47 -8.94
CA VAL A 68 11.21 -6.45 -9.97
C VAL A 68 12.27 -6.47 -11.08
N GLY A 69 13.54 -6.67 -10.72
CA GLY A 69 14.68 -6.65 -11.65
C GLY A 69 14.71 -7.83 -12.62
N LEU A 70 13.94 -8.90 -12.35
CA LEU A 70 13.83 -10.07 -13.22
C LEU A 70 13.13 -9.76 -14.55
N GLY A 71 12.42 -8.63 -14.64
CA GLY A 71 11.70 -8.22 -15.84
C GLY A 71 10.41 -9.02 -16.11
N VAL A 72 10.17 -10.13 -15.40
CA VAL A 72 9.01 -11.02 -15.58
C VAL A 72 7.66 -10.37 -15.24
N CYS A 73 7.67 -9.30 -14.43
CA CYS A 73 6.43 -8.65 -14.00
C CYS A 73 6.00 -7.47 -14.88
N GLU A 74 6.84 -6.98 -15.78
CA GLU A 74 6.53 -5.83 -16.67
C GLU A 74 5.91 -4.60 -15.94
N GLY A 75 6.40 -4.30 -14.74
CA GLY A 75 5.88 -3.21 -13.90
C GLY A 75 4.57 -3.50 -13.15
N LYS A 76 4.00 -4.69 -13.32
CA LYS A 76 2.86 -5.18 -12.52
C LYS A 76 3.33 -5.78 -11.20
N PRO A 77 2.47 -5.88 -10.17
CA PRO A 77 2.80 -6.61 -8.96
C PRO A 77 3.06 -8.09 -9.24
N LEU A 78 3.95 -8.71 -8.46
CA LEU A 78 4.24 -10.14 -8.59
C LEU A 78 2.95 -10.98 -8.41
N SER A 79 2.72 -11.95 -9.29
CA SER A 79 1.52 -12.79 -9.27
C SER A 79 1.90 -14.26 -9.54
N PHE A 80 0.92 -15.16 -9.45
CA PHE A 80 1.13 -16.59 -9.68
C PHE A 80 1.66 -16.90 -11.10
N GLU A 81 1.31 -16.08 -12.09
CA GLU A 81 1.70 -16.33 -13.48
C GLU A 81 3.19 -16.11 -13.72
N HIS A 82 3.80 -15.16 -13.01
CA HIS A 82 5.21 -14.84 -13.16
C HIS A 82 6.12 -15.92 -12.57
N LEU A 83 5.64 -16.76 -11.66
CA LEU A 83 6.46 -17.79 -11.00
C LEU A 83 6.99 -18.85 -11.95
N ALA A 84 6.30 -19.10 -13.07
CA ALA A 84 6.73 -20.05 -14.08
C ALA A 84 7.92 -19.54 -14.90
N GLU A 85 8.14 -18.22 -14.92
CA GLU A 85 9.21 -17.56 -15.68
C GLU A 85 10.50 -17.40 -14.86
N ILE A 86 10.43 -17.61 -13.54
CA ILE A 86 11.58 -17.53 -12.63
C ILE A 86 12.29 -18.88 -12.57
N THR A 87 13.51 -18.93 -13.10
CA THR A 87 14.29 -20.19 -13.23
C THR A 87 15.30 -20.39 -12.10
N ASN A 88 15.78 -19.31 -11.48
CA ASN A 88 16.68 -19.40 -10.34
C ASN A 88 15.90 -19.84 -9.10
N ALA A 89 16.41 -20.85 -8.41
CA ALA A 89 15.74 -21.45 -7.25
C ALA A 89 15.60 -20.48 -6.06
N ASP A 90 16.60 -19.61 -5.82
CA ASP A 90 16.56 -18.63 -4.73
C ASP A 90 15.52 -17.54 -5.03
N GLU A 91 15.56 -16.96 -6.23
CA GLU A 91 14.58 -15.95 -6.67
C GLU A 91 13.15 -16.51 -6.63
N GLN A 92 12.97 -17.76 -7.06
CA GLN A 92 11.67 -18.43 -7.01
C GLN A 92 11.19 -18.60 -5.56
N GLN A 93 12.09 -18.96 -4.65
CA GLN A 93 11.78 -19.06 -3.22
C GLN A 93 11.41 -17.70 -2.60
N GLN A 94 12.10 -16.61 -2.98
CA GLN A 94 11.78 -15.26 -2.54
C GLN A 94 10.40 -14.81 -3.07
N ALA A 95 10.15 -15.04 -4.35
CA ALA A 95 8.87 -14.75 -5.01
C ALA A 95 7.70 -15.49 -4.35
N GLU A 96 7.87 -16.78 -4.06
CA GLU A 96 6.88 -17.56 -3.31
C GLU A 96 6.67 -17.05 -1.88
N THR A 97 7.75 -16.66 -1.20
CA THR A 97 7.68 -16.13 0.16
C THR A 97 6.89 -14.83 0.20
N LEU A 98 7.11 -13.94 -0.77
CA LEU A 98 6.33 -12.72 -0.93
C LEU A 98 4.84 -13.02 -1.09
N LEU A 99 4.48 -13.96 -1.98
CA LEU A 99 3.08 -14.33 -2.23
C LEU A 99 2.44 -15.03 -1.01
N LYS A 100 3.20 -15.83 -0.27
CA LYS A 100 2.76 -16.41 1.01
C LYS A 100 2.44 -15.32 2.04
N LEU A 101 3.23 -14.25 2.09
CA LEU A 101 3.04 -13.16 3.05
C LEU A 101 1.87 -12.25 2.67
N PHE A 102 1.86 -11.74 1.44
CA PHE A 102 0.94 -10.68 1.00
C PHE A 102 -0.28 -11.19 0.22
N GLY A 103 -0.28 -12.46 -0.18
CA GLY A 103 -1.26 -13.08 -1.05
C GLY A 103 -1.04 -12.77 -2.53
N GLY A 104 -1.76 -13.49 -3.37
CA GLY A 104 -1.91 -13.22 -4.80
C GLY A 104 -3.25 -13.76 -5.28
N ALA A 105 -3.71 -13.27 -6.43
CA ALA A 105 -4.92 -13.79 -7.07
C ALA A 105 -4.50 -14.87 -8.10
N PRO A 106 -4.77 -16.16 -7.85
CA PRO A 106 -4.54 -17.19 -8.86
C PRO A 106 -5.51 -17.02 -10.02
N LYS A 107 -5.05 -17.36 -11.23
CA LYS A 107 -5.92 -17.44 -12.42
C LYS A 107 -6.52 -18.85 -12.53
N PRO A 108 -7.60 -19.05 -13.30
CA PRO A 108 -8.15 -20.39 -13.54
C PRO A 108 -7.15 -21.39 -14.11
N THR A 109 -6.10 -20.90 -14.77
CA THR A 109 -5.01 -21.70 -15.36
C THR A 109 -3.88 -22.02 -14.38
N THR A 110 -3.90 -21.48 -13.16
CA THR A 110 -2.84 -21.71 -12.17
C THR A 110 -2.90 -23.13 -11.63
N GLU A 111 -1.75 -23.80 -11.56
CA GLU A 111 -1.67 -25.17 -11.06
C GLU A 111 -2.18 -25.31 -9.63
N GLN A 112 -3.01 -26.32 -9.38
CA GLN A 112 -3.59 -26.58 -8.07
C GLN A 112 -2.53 -26.85 -7.00
N SER A 113 -1.44 -27.53 -7.36
CA SER A 113 -0.28 -27.79 -6.50
C SER A 113 0.34 -26.48 -5.98
N LEU A 114 0.50 -25.50 -6.87
CA LEU A 114 1.07 -24.18 -6.57
C LEU A 114 0.14 -23.34 -5.70
N ILE A 115 -1.18 -23.38 -5.99
CA ILE A 115 -2.20 -22.72 -5.15
C ILE A 115 -2.15 -23.27 -3.72
N ILE A 116 -2.07 -24.59 -3.55
CA ILE A 116 -1.96 -25.24 -2.24
C ILE A 116 -0.64 -24.89 -1.55
N LYS A 117 0.47 -24.82 -2.32
CA LYS A 117 1.82 -24.49 -1.82
C LYS A 117 1.90 -23.07 -1.26
N ILE A 118 1.32 -22.09 -1.95
CA ILE A 118 1.33 -20.68 -1.54
C ILE A 118 0.27 -20.44 -0.45
N GLY A 119 -0.96 -20.87 -0.71
CA GLY A 119 -2.08 -20.72 0.22
C GLY A 119 -2.57 -19.27 0.37
N PRO A 120 -3.37 -19.00 1.42
CA PRO A 120 -3.90 -17.66 1.67
C PRO A 120 -2.82 -16.69 2.21
N THR A 121 -3.11 -15.39 2.13
CA THR A 121 -2.27 -14.33 2.74
C THR A 121 -2.04 -14.59 4.23
N ARG A 122 -0.83 -14.28 4.71
CA ARG A 122 -0.44 -14.45 6.11
C ARG A 122 -0.35 -13.12 6.88
N LEU A 123 -0.40 -12.01 6.17
CA LEU A 123 -0.42 -10.66 6.74
C LEU A 123 -1.78 -9.99 6.56
N SER A 124 -2.23 -9.33 7.62
CA SER A 124 -3.40 -8.46 7.65
C SER A 124 -2.99 -7.08 8.14
N PHE A 125 -3.56 -6.05 7.55
CA PHE A 125 -3.24 -4.64 7.82
C PHE A 125 -4.52 -3.93 8.22
N TRP A 126 -4.46 -3.21 9.34
CA TRP A 126 -5.56 -2.38 9.83
C TRP A 126 -5.35 -0.94 9.41
N ASP A 127 -6.45 -0.21 9.28
CA ASP A 127 -6.41 1.24 9.07
C ASP A 127 -5.76 1.92 10.29
N CYS A 128 -4.91 2.91 10.03
CA CYS A 128 -4.21 3.67 11.05
C CYS A 128 -4.89 5.02 11.21
N GLU A 129 -5.70 5.14 12.25
CA GLU A 129 -6.36 6.40 12.65
C GLU A 129 -5.38 7.33 13.38
N LEU A 130 -5.78 8.60 13.53
CA LEU A 130 -5.04 9.55 14.35
C LEU A 130 -5.11 9.17 15.84
N ASP A 131 -4.02 9.45 16.55
CA ASP A 131 -3.99 9.38 18.00
C ASP A 131 -4.94 10.44 18.58
N GLN A 132 -5.90 10.00 19.40
CA GLN A 132 -6.91 10.90 19.96
C GLN A 132 -6.33 11.95 20.90
N GLN A 133 -5.28 11.63 21.66
CA GLN A 133 -4.60 12.60 22.53
C GLN A 133 -3.93 13.69 21.69
N TRP A 134 -3.36 13.31 20.55
CA TRP A 134 -2.77 14.27 19.60
C TRP A 134 -3.84 15.17 18.97
N VAL A 135 -5.01 14.61 18.60
CA VAL A 135 -6.14 15.37 18.05
C VAL A 135 -6.68 16.37 19.08
N GLU A 136 -6.89 15.92 20.32
CA GLU A 136 -7.37 16.77 21.43
C GLU A 136 -6.38 17.91 21.73
N ALA A 137 -5.08 17.61 21.77
CA ALA A 137 -4.03 18.60 22.00
C ALA A 137 -3.96 19.67 20.89
N ARG A 138 -4.36 19.34 19.66
CA ARG A 138 -4.46 20.32 18.56
C ARG A 138 -5.64 21.28 18.71
N GLY A 139 -6.68 20.91 19.46
CA GLY A 139 -7.87 21.74 19.65
C GLY A 139 -8.58 22.06 18.33
N SER A 140 -8.77 23.35 18.04
CA SER A 140 -9.44 23.84 16.82
C SER A 140 -8.54 23.92 15.59
N ASN A 141 -7.26 23.55 15.70
CA ASN A 141 -6.34 23.59 14.56
C ASN A 141 -6.74 22.59 13.48
N LEU A 142 -6.58 22.97 12.21
CA LEU A 142 -6.85 22.10 11.08
C LEU A 142 -5.96 20.85 11.15
N LEU A 143 -6.53 19.68 10.87
CA LEU A 143 -5.79 18.41 10.81
C LEU A 143 -4.98 18.27 9.51
N THR A 144 -5.42 18.97 8.46
CA THR A 144 -4.80 18.99 7.13
C THR A 144 -4.50 20.42 6.71
N GLU A 145 -3.46 20.60 5.91
CA GLU A 145 -3.14 21.86 5.24
C GLU A 145 -3.27 21.72 3.72
N VAL A 146 -3.55 22.82 3.03
CA VAL A 146 -3.57 22.86 1.56
C VAL A 146 -2.26 23.48 1.09
N LYS A 147 -1.54 22.75 0.24
CA LYS A 147 -0.30 23.22 -0.38
C LYS A 147 -0.47 23.29 -1.88
N THR A 148 -0.07 24.40 -2.47
CA THR A 148 -0.04 24.57 -3.93
C THR A 148 1.34 24.18 -4.45
N GLU A 149 1.36 23.41 -5.53
CA GLU A 149 2.56 23.06 -6.29
C GLU A 149 2.44 23.64 -7.70
N ASN A 150 3.47 24.34 -8.16
CA ASN A 150 3.51 24.97 -9.48
C ASN A 150 4.59 24.34 -10.34
N THR A 151 4.24 23.92 -11.55
CA THR A 151 5.22 23.43 -12.53
C THR A 151 5.60 24.57 -13.46
N ILE A 152 6.85 25.02 -13.39
CA ILE A 152 7.33 26.12 -14.23
C ILE A 152 7.97 25.57 -15.50
N ASP A 153 7.44 25.95 -16.67
CA ASP A 153 8.05 25.70 -17.98
C ASP A 153 9.43 26.37 -18.04
N ARG A 154 10.48 25.58 -18.24
CA ARG A 154 11.87 26.05 -18.23
C ARG A 154 12.26 26.86 -19.46
N ILE A 155 11.51 26.76 -20.55
CA ILE A 155 11.77 27.46 -21.81
C ILE A 155 10.96 28.77 -21.86
N LYS A 156 9.68 28.71 -21.48
CA LYS A 156 8.78 29.89 -21.51
C LYS A 156 8.81 30.72 -20.23
N GLY A 157 9.28 30.15 -19.12
CA GLY A 157 9.38 30.82 -17.81
C GLY A 157 8.03 31.02 -17.09
N GLY A 158 6.93 30.47 -17.62
CA GLY A 158 5.60 30.54 -17.01
C GLY A 158 5.32 29.34 -16.10
N ALA A 159 4.55 29.58 -15.03
CA ALA A 159 3.91 28.54 -14.22
C ALA A 159 2.63 28.03 -14.88
#